data_AF-A0A4R0YTE4-F1
#
_entry.id   AF-A0A4R0YTE4-F1
#
_cell.length_a   1.000
_cell.length_b   1.000
_cell.length_c   1.000
_cell.angle_alpha   90.00
_cell.angle_beta   90.00
_cell.angle_gamma   90.00
#
_symmetry.space_group_name_H-M   'P 1'
#
loop_
_entity.id
_entity.type
_entity.pdbx_description
1 polymer ?
#
loop_
_entity_poly.entity_id
_entity_poly.type
_entity_poly.pdbx_seq_one_letter_code
_entity_poly.pdbx_strand_id
1 'polypeptide(L)'
;MSSFELTSDGIGESGPVTITGKQGDKGILALSIRAFGKRFELDAAQLAKVQGLPINGFQLSYEAGYKELGGRTLYIVFSKGFTSGTAGRKFVVITESGAIRVTDELR
;
A
#
# COMPACT_ATOMS: atom_id res chain seq x y z
N MET A 1 13.38 -5.49 -10.15
CA MET A 1 12.04 -6.13 -10.08
C MET A 1 11.12 -5.35 -10.99
N SER A 2 10.54 -5.95 -12.03
CA SER A 2 9.66 -5.24 -12.97
C SER A 2 8.20 -5.22 -12.52
N SER A 3 7.77 -6.27 -11.81
CA SER A 3 6.43 -6.40 -11.24
C SER A 3 6.44 -7.19 -9.94
N PHE A 4 5.42 -6.99 -9.11
CA PHE A 4 5.18 -7.75 -7.88
C PHE A 4 3.69 -7.99 -7.66
N GLU A 5 3.42 -9.03 -6.89
CA GLU A 5 2.09 -9.37 -6.40
C GLU A 5 2.19 -9.86 -4.96
N LEU A 6 1.27 -9.41 -4.10
CA LEU A 6 1.03 -9.94 -2.77
C LEU A 6 -0.45 -10.29 -2.65
N THR A 7 -0.72 -11.50 -2.17
CA THR A 7 -2.07 -11.96 -1.83
C THR A 7 -2.14 -12.27 -0.34
N SER A 8 -3.26 -11.93 0.28
CA SER A 8 -3.56 -12.27 1.66
C SER A 8 -5.05 -12.57 1.75
N ASP A 9 -5.44 -13.57 2.54
CA ASP A 9 -6.86 -13.88 2.78
C ASP A 9 -7.57 -12.78 3.59
N GLY A 10 -6.80 -11.80 4.10
CA GLY A 10 -7.29 -10.74 4.98
C GLY A 10 -7.34 -11.16 6.44
N ILE A 11 -7.81 -10.25 7.28
CA ILE A 11 -8.10 -10.50 8.70
C ILE A 11 -9.57 -10.19 8.98
N GLY A 12 -10.29 -11.16 9.55
CA GLY A 12 -11.71 -11.03 9.88
C GLY A 12 -12.55 -10.71 8.64
N GLU A 13 -13.43 -9.72 8.75
CA GLU A 13 -14.33 -9.37 7.66
C GLU A 13 -13.65 -8.64 6.49
N SER A 14 -12.39 -8.17 6.62
CA SER A 14 -11.72 -7.35 5.59
C SER A 14 -11.65 -8.02 4.22
N GLY A 15 -11.73 -9.36 4.21
CA GLY A 15 -11.77 -10.18 3.02
C GLY A 15 -10.41 -10.24 2.32
N PRO A 16 -10.33 -10.98 1.20
CA PRO A 16 -9.08 -11.17 0.49
C PRO A 16 -8.53 -9.83 -0.02
N VAL A 17 -7.23 -9.65 0.19
CA VAL A 17 -6.46 -8.52 -0.30
C VAL A 17 -5.46 -8.99 -1.34
N THR A 18 -5.46 -8.31 -2.49
CA THR A 18 -4.48 -8.52 -3.56
C THR A 18 -3.85 -7.19 -3.90
N ILE A 19 -2.52 -7.11 -3.85
CA ILE A 19 -1.76 -5.91 -4.21
C ILE A 19 -0.83 -6.28 -5.35
N THR A 20 -1.01 -5.61 -6.48
CA THR A 20 -0.19 -5.79 -7.68
C THR A 20 0.48 -4.48 -8.03
N GLY A 21 1.73 -4.53 -8.45
CA GLY A 21 2.44 -3.33 -8.87
C GLY A 21 3.50 -3.59 -9.91
N LYS A 22 3.89 -2.49 -10.58
CA LYS A 22 5.04 -2.44 -11.47
C LYS A 22 6.05 -1.46 -10.91
N GLN A 23 7.32 -1.81 -10.98
CA GLN A 23 8.41 -0.98 -10.49
C GLN A 23 9.43 -0.76 -11.61
N GLY A 24 9.97 0.45 -11.66
CA GLY A 24 11.16 0.80 -12.43
C GLY A 24 12.26 1.31 -11.51
N ASP A 25 13.31 1.86 -12.11
CA ASP A 25 14.51 2.31 -11.38
C ASP A 25 14.23 3.46 -10.40
N LYS A 26 13.17 4.23 -10.68
CA LYS A 26 12.73 5.39 -9.87
C LYS A 26 11.60 5.06 -8.89
N GLY A 27 11.26 3.78 -8.70
CA GLY A 27 10.20 3.35 -7.80
C GLY A 27 8.96 2.82 -8.50
N ILE A 28 7.80 2.89 -7.84
CA ILE A 28 6.55 2.28 -8.30
C ILE A 28 5.96 3.08 -9.47
N LEU A 29 5.64 2.39 -10.56
CA LEU A 29 5.07 2.94 -11.79
C LEU A 29 3.56 2.72 -11.89
N ALA A 30 3.06 1.64 -11.31
CA ALA A 30 1.64 1.32 -11.25
C ALA A 30 1.37 0.53 -9.98
N LEU A 31 0.22 0.77 -9.34
CA LEU A 31 -0.22 0.05 -8.15
C LEU A 31 -1.73 -0.15 -8.19
N SER A 32 -2.17 -1.41 -8.15
CA SER A 32 -3.57 -1.79 -8.04
C SER A 32 -3.78 -2.66 -6.82
N ILE A 33 -4.77 -2.31 -6.02
CA ILE A 33 -5.13 -2.99 -4.78
C ILE A 33 -6.57 -3.46 -4.90
N ARG A 34 -6.83 -4.71 -4.55
CA ARG A 34 -8.17 -5.22 -4.28
C ARG A 34 -8.27 -5.43 -2.77
N ALA A 35 -9.25 -4.80 -2.14
CA ALA A 35 -9.52 -4.91 -0.71
C ALA A 35 -10.97 -4.49 -0.44
N PHE A 36 -11.59 -4.98 0.64
CA PHE A 36 -12.96 -4.61 1.00
C PHE A 36 -13.99 -4.85 -0.12
N GLY A 37 -13.76 -5.84 -0.98
CA GLY A 37 -14.58 -6.11 -2.17
C GLY A 37 -14.49 -5.06 -3.28
N LYS A 38 -13.57 -4.09 -3.19
CA LYS A 38 -13.36 -2.99 -4.14
C LYS A 38 -12.00 -3.08 -4.81
N ARG A 39 -11.86 -2.42 -5.96
CA ARG A 39 -10.58 -2.20 -6.63
C ARG A 39 -10.17 -0.74 -6.48
N PHE A 40 -8.93 -0.54 -6.09
CA PHE A 40 -8.26 0.75 -5.95
C PHE A 40 -7.08 0.80 -6.90
N GLU A 41 -6.90 1.93 -7.56
CA GLU A 41 -5.73 2.22 -8.38
C GLU A 41 -5.20 3.58 -7.96
N LEU A 42 -3.88 3.68 -7.80
CA LEU A 42 -3.27 4.99 -7.51
C LEU A 42 -3.30 5.83 -8.78
N ASP A 43 -3.77 7.07 -8.63
CA ASP A 43 -3.70 8.06 -9.70
C ASP A 43 -2.25 8.58 -9.90
N ALA A 44 -2.05 9.41 -10.92
CA ALA A 44 -0.73 9.96 -11.23
C ALA A 44 -0.12 10.80 -10.08
N ALA A 45 -0.95 11.54 -9.35
CA ALA A 45 -0.49 12.38 -8.24
C ALA A 45 -0.11 11.54 -7.01
N GLN A 46 -0.82 10.45 -6.76
CA GLN A 46 -0.52 9.48 -5.72
C GLN A 46 0.71 8.64 -6.09
N LEU A 47 0.84 8.22 -7.36
CA LEU A 47 2.01 7.53 -7.87
C LEU A 47 3.28 8.39 -7.74
N ALA A 48 3.20 9.69 -8.05
CA ALA A 48 4.32 10.61 -7.87
C ALA A 48 4.83 10.65 -6.42
N LYS A 49 3.96 10.43 -5.42
CA LYS A 49 4.35 10.39 -4.00
C LYS A 49 5.05 9.11 -3.58
N VAL A 50 4.83 7.99 -4.29
CA VAL A 50 5.56 6.72 -4.06
C VAL A 50 6.80 6.56 -4.95
N GLN A 51 7.04 7.50 -5.88
CA GLN A 51 8.28 7.56 -6.65
C GLN A 51 9.47 8.05 -5.80
N GLY A 52 10.67 7.90 -6.35
CA GLY A 52 11.94 8.25 -5.70
C GLY A 52 12.48 7.19 -4.75
N LEU A 53 11.75 6.09 -4.55
CA LEU A 53 12.15 4.99 -3.69
C LEU A 53 12.11 3.67 -4.47
N PRO A 54 13.26 3.14 -4.95
CA PRO A 54 13.32 1.80 -5.49
C PRO A 54 13.16 0.81 -4.35
N ILE A 55 11.97 0.26 -4.16
CA ILE A 55 11.62 -0.56 -3.00
C ILE A 55 12.27 -1.95 -3.09
N ASN A 56 12.55 -2.52 -1.93
CA ASN A 56 12.94 -3.92 -1.75
C ASN A 56 12.29 -4.56 -0.51
N GLY A 57 11.38 -3.85 0.14
CA GLY A 57 10.57 -4.35 1.24
C GLY A 57 9.11 -3.94 1.07
N PHE A 58 8.24 -4.83 1.50
CA PHE A 58 6.78 -4.70 1.41
C PHE A 58 6.18 -5.26 2.70
N GLN A 59 5.27 -4.52 3.32
CA GLN A 59 4.49 -5.01 4.47
C GLN A 59 3.03 -4.62 4.31
N LEU A 60 2.15 -5.53 4.75
CA LEU A 60 0.71 -5.34 4.81
C LEU A 60 0.25 -5.39 6.27
N SER A 61 -0.49 -4.39 6.69
CA SER A 61 -1.11 -4.32 8.03
C SER A 61 -2.58 -3.92 7.91
N TYR A 62 -3.38 -4.37 8.88
CA TYR A 62 -4.82 -4.20 8.91
C TYR A 62 -5.25 -3.53 10.22
N GLU A 63 -6.23 -2.66 10.13
CA GLU A 63 -6.94 -2.12 11.29
C GLU A 63 -8.43 -2.32 11.09
N ALA A 64 -9.08 -2.94 12.09
CA ALA A 64 -10.51 -3.25 12.02
C ALA A 64 -11.39 -1.99 11.95
N GLY A 65 -10.97 -0.92 12.64
CA GLY A 65 -11.67 0.36 12.69
C GLY A 65 -13.12 0.27 13.18
N TYR A 66 -13.77 1.42 13.32
CA TYR A 66 -15.21 1.50 13.57
C TYR A 66 -15.90 1.97 12.30
N LYS A 67 -16.98 1.29 11.90
CA LYS A 67 -17.76 1.64 10.68
C LYS A 67 -18.17 3.12 10.66
N GLU A 68 -18.50 3.65 11.84
CA GLU A 68 -18.94 5.05 12.03
C GLU A 68 -17.82 6.09 11.84
N LEU A 69 -16.56 5.67 11.90
CA LEU A 69 -15.37 6.52 11.77
C LEU A 69 -14.61 6.29 10.45
N GLY A 70 -15.26 5.69 9.46
CA GLY A 70 -14.67 5.40 8.15
C GLY A 70 -14.35 3.92 7.91
N GLY A 71 -14.66 3.06 8.87
CA GLY A 71 -14.55 1.61 8.74
C GLY A 71 -13.12 1.10 8.84
N ARG A 72 -12.88 -0.02 8.16
CA ARG A 72 -11.58 -0.71 8.17
C ARG A 72 -10.52 0.08 7.41
N THR A 73 -9.27 -0.08 7.83
CA THR A 73 -8.13 0.55 7.17
C THR A 73 -7.05 -0.47 6.82
N LEU A 74 -6.55 -0.38 5.60
CA LEU A 74 -5.42 -1.16 5.11
C LEU A 74 -4.19 -0.24 5.04
N TYR A 75 -3.08 -0.71 5.60
CA TYR A 75 -1.80 -0.03 5.53
C TYR A 75 -0.82 -0.88 4.72
N ILE A 76 -0.33 -0.29 3.63
CA ILE A 76 0.70 -0.89 2.78
C ILE A 76 1.97 -0.08 2.98
N VAL A 77 3.02 -0.74 3.50
CA VAL A 77 4.31 -0.11 3.73
C VAL A 77 5.28 -0.59 2.67
N PHE A 78 5.72 0.35 1.86
CA PHE A 78 6.83 0.17 0.94
C PHE A 78 8.10 0.67 1.58
N SER A 79 9.17 -0.12 1.54
CA SER A 79 10.44 0.28 2.12
C SER A 79 11.62 0.01 1.20
N LYS A 80 12.65 0.82 1.37
CA LYS A 80 14.00 0.52 0.88
C LYS A 80 14.89 0.27 2.08
N GLY A 81 15.30 -0.98 2.26
CA GLY A 81 16.27 -1.41 3.25
C GLY A 81 17.65 -1.71 2.66
N PHE A 82 18.64 -1.69 3.54
CA PHE A 82 19.97 -2.27 3.39
C PHE A 82 20.23 -3.15 4.63
N THR A 83 21.29 -3.94 4.63
CA THR A 83 21.67 -4.74 5.82
C THR A 83 21.95 -3.88 7.05
N SER A 84 22.28 -2.60 6.87
CA SER A 84 22.50 -1.61 7.93
C SER A 84 21.22 -0.95 8.46
N GLY A 85 20.05 -1.17 7.84
CA GLY A 85 18.78 -0.57 8.28
C GLY A 85 17.88 -0.11 7.14
N THR A 86 16.82 0.64 7.47
CA THR A 86 15.88 1.19 6.46
C THR A 86 16.34 2.57 5.99
N ALA A 87 16.47 2.77 4.68
CA ALA A 87 16.81 4.05 4.06
C ALA A 87 15.59 4.93 3.74
N GLY A 88 14.41 4.33 3.57
CA GLY A 88 13.18 5.09 3.36
C GLY A 88 11.94 4.21 3.41
N ARG A 89 10.80 4.85 3.69
CA ARG A 89 9.48 4.21 3.71
C ARG A 89 8.46 5.12 3.01
N LYS A 90 7.48 4.50 2.37
CA LYS A 90 6.26 5.14 1.87
C LYS A 90 5.07 4.31 2.35
N PHE A 91 4.03 4.99 2.77
CA PHE A 91 2.81 4.39 3.27
C PHE A 91 1.69 4.68 2.29
N VAL A 92 0.99 3.64 1.86
CA VAL A 92 -0.28 3.74 1.15
C VAL A 92 -1.36 3.26 2.10
N VAL A 93 -2.25 4.17 2.48
CA VAL A 93 -3.35 3.93 3.41
C VAL A 93 -4.65 3.94 2.62
N ILE A 94 -5.44 2.87 2.76
CA ILE A 94 -6.71 2.71 2.06
C ILE A 94 -7.79 2.46 3.10
N THR A 95 -8.79 3.34 3.12
CA THR A 95 -9.97 3.15 3.97
C THR A 95 -11.04 2.35 3.23
N GLU A 96 -11.89 1.67 3.98
CA GLU A 96 -13.06 0.95 3.45
C GLU A 96 -14.03 1.87 2.67
N SER A 97 -14.17 3.12 3.13
CA SER A 97 -14.95 4.15 2.42
C SER A 97 -14.37 4.47 1.02
N GLY A 98 -13.08 4.21 0.82
CA GLY A 98 -12.38 4.30 -0.45
C GLY A 98 -11.41 5.45 -0.58
N ALA A 99 -11.07 6.12 0.53
CA ALA A 99 -10.02 7.13 0.53
C ALA A 99 -8.65 6.47 0.41
N ILE A 100 -7.80 7.01 -0.48
CA ILE A 100 -6.41 6.59 -0.63
C ILE A 100 -5.51 7.75 -0.21
N ARG A 101 -4.63 7.49 0.75
CA ARG A 101 -3.62 8.46 1.21
C ARG A 101 -2.22 7.88 1.03
N VAL A 102 -1.33 8.67 0.45
CA VAL A 102 0.10 8.35 0.34
C VAL A 102 0.89 9.32 1.19
N THR A 103 1.73 8.81 2.09
CA THR A 103 2.50 9.60 3.06
C THR A 103 3.84 8.95 3.39
N ASP A 104 4.77 9.73 3.94
CA ASP A 104 6.10 9.28 4.37
C ASP A 104 6.13 8.94 5.87
N GLU A 105 5.07 9.34 6.60
CA GLU A 105 4.88 9.12 8.03
C GLU A 105 3.43 8.68 8.30
N LEU A 106 3.25 7.69 9.18
CA LEU A 106 1.97 7.42 9.83
C LEU A 106 1.90 8.31 11.07
N ARG A 107 1.17 9.41 10.98
CA ARG A 107 0.76 10.22 12.12
C ARG A 107 -0.65 9.84 12.54
#